data_AF-A0A416XP33-F1
#
_entry.id   AF-A0A416XP33-F1
#
_cell.length_a   1.000
_cell.length_b   1.000
_cell.length_c   1.000
_cell.angle_alpha   90.00
_cell.angle_beta   90.00
_cell.angle_gamma   90.00
#
_symmetry.space_group_name_H-M   'P 1'
#
loop_
_entity.id
_entity.type
_entity.pdbx_description
1 polymer ?
#
loop_
_entity_poly.entity_id
_entity_poly.type
_entity_poly.pdbx_seq_one_letter_code
_entity_poly.pdbx_strand_id
1 'polypeptide(L)'
;MISKLSLPGYGMSSDAGNDLNRYSRMLKIYRILFLFLLGSLFGWKGKATVKETLVDLGMENVKVAVQAGGVCIAYEDNVYRGTYRGLFEVIRTLLDEPDIADENIQLAVLENGIPQIRVSLDREFVSAYRQGRLSLAAVMKGLAISYDTDEVMKALKGTKAVNRSAGKVDLVLYPQVRLQNSWLDKIYGAVLDIAPAVEIGLWKGASFTGQVIFPVWNNLVGEMDYIRAGMLVVRQEIRLPKNVFATLSVGNFNQDRIGVDLNLLYHTNSDRWAFGLSGGLTGASTFYGGRWEVTQWRRVNGSVLVRYNEPYYNLQFDLSAHRYIYGDYGVRGDCSRHFGEITVGLFAMYSEGEVNGGFHFAIPLPRKKRSKHRAVRMRLPEYFDWQYEAQSGPRYTSRRLGRSYETRPDENRNRTYYNPDFIKDNLVILAEQSK
;
A
#
# COMPACT_ATOMS: atom_id res chain seq x y z
N MET A 1 52.92 54.17 -79.25
CA MET A 1 53.51 54.32 -77.90
C MET A 1 52.36 54.24 -76.90
N ILE A 2 52.54 53.46 -75.84
CA ILE A 2 51.56 52.96 -74.87
C ILE A 2 50.77 54.08 -74.16
N SER A 3 49.45 53.93 -74.00
CA SER A 3 48.76 53.97 -72.67
C SER A 3 47.24 53.77 -72.77
N LYS A 4 46.74 52.87 -71.92
CA LYS A 4 45.37 52.33 -71.83
C LYS A 4 44.32 53.36 -71.40
N LEU A 5 43.11 53.28 -71.98
CA LEU A 5 41.87 53.85 -71.44
C LEU A 5 41.38 53.03 -70.23
N SER A 6 41.00 53.69 -69.14
CA SER A 6 40.36 53.07 -67.96
C SER A 6 38.86 53.39 -67.92
N LEU A 7 38.06 52.36 -67.62
CA LEU A 7 36.63 52.44 -67.29
C LEU A 7 36.45 52.62 -65.77
N PRO A 8 35.38 53.29 -65.30
CA PRO A 8 35.14 53.51 -63.87
C PRO A 8 34.59 52.25 -63.19
N GLY A 9 35.20 51.88 -62.06
CA GLY A 9 34.85 50.71 -61.26
C GLY A 9 33.64 50.95 -60.34
N TYR A 10 32.72 49.98 -60.36
CA TYR A 10 31.66 49.79 -59.37
C TYR A 10 32.26 49.37 -58.02
N GLY A 11 32.02 50.14 -56.97
CA GLY A 11 32.30 49.75 -55.58
C GLY A 11 31.02 49.24 -54.89
N MET A 12 30.98 47.94 -54.58
CA MET A 12 29.96 47.36 -53.70
C MET A 12 30.28 47.69 -52.23
N SER A 13 29.35 48.32 -51.53
CA SER A 13 29.45 48.61 -50.08
C SER A 13 29.06 47.41 -49.21
N SER A 14 29.66 47.34 -48.01
CA SER A 14 29.72 46.19 -47.11
C SER A 14 28.54 46.00 -46.15
N ASP A 15 27.34 46.47 -46.46
CA ASP A 15 26.20 46.44 -45.52
C ASP A 15 25.35 45.14 -45.56
N ALA A 16 25.53 44.28 -46.56
CA ALA A 16 24.73 43.05 -46.68
C ALA A 16 25.02 41.97 -45.60
N GLY A 17 26.19 42.02 -44.95
CA GLY A 17 26.62 41.01 -43.97
C GLY A 17 25.95 41.13 -42.60
N ASN A 18 25.53 42.33 -42.20
CA ASN A 18 24.93 42.57 -40.89
C ASN A 18 23.42 42.25 -40.85
N ASP A 19 22.71 42.48 -41.96
CA ASP A 19 21.27 42.19 -42.04
C ASP A 19 20.97 40.68 -42.14
N LEU A 20 21.83 39.90 -42.82
CA LEU A 20 21.72 38.43 -42.84
C LEU A 20 21.89 37.81 -41.45
N ASN A 21 22.79 38.37 -40.62
CA ASN A 21 23.01 37.90 -39.25
C ASN A 21 21.85 38.28 -38.30
N ARG A 22 21.22 39.44 -38.52
CA ARG A 22 19.99 39.84 -37.79
C ARG A 22 18.80 38.95 -38.14
N TYR A 23 18.58 38.66 -39.43
CA TYR A 23 17.53 37.76 -39.89
C TYR A 23 17.73 36.33 -39.36
N SER A 24 18.96 35.82 -39.37
CA SER A 24 19.32 34.52 -38.78
C SER A 24 19.03 34.42 -37.28
N ARG A 25 19.35 35.48 -36.51
CA ARG A 25 19.03 35.54 -35.07
C ARG A 25 17.52 35.63 -34.81
N MET A 26 16.79 36.46 -35.56
CA MET A 26 15.33 36.55 -35.45
C MET A 26 14.63 35.25 -35.83
N LEU A 27 15.10 34.55 -36.87
CA LEU A 27 14.53 33.25 -37.28
C LEU A 27 14.77 32.17 -36.23
N LYS A 28 15.92 32.18 -35.54
CA LYS A 28 16.20 31.29 -34.39
C LYS A 28 15.29 31.60 -33.20
N ILE A 29 15.08 32.87 -32.88
CA ILE A 29 14.19 33.30 -31.80
C ILE A 29 12.74 32.91 -32.11
N TYR A 30 12.27 33.13 -33.35
CA TYR A 30 10.94 32.71 -33.80
C TYR A 30 10.78 31.19 -33.78
N ARG A 31 11.81 30.40 -34.15
CA ARG A 31 11.77 28.93 -34.03
C ARG A 31 11.70 28.47 -32.58
N ILE A 32 12.41 29.11 -31.66
CA ILE A 32 12.36 28.79 -30.22
C ILE A 32 11.00 29.16 -29.63
N LEU A 33 10.45 30.33 -29.96
CA LEU A 33 9.11 30.75 -29.57
C LEU A 33 8.02 29.86 -30.17
N PHE A 34 8.15 29.46 -31.43
CA PHE A 34 7.22 28.55 -32.11
C PHE A 34 7.29 27.13 -31.52
N LEU A 35 8.48 26.64 -31.16
CA LEU A 35 8.65 25.37 -30.43
C LEU A 35 8.12 25.45 -28.99
N PHE A 36 8.23 26.60 -28.32
CA PHE A 36 7.63 26.83 -27.01
C PHE A 36 6.10 26.90 -27.08
N LEU A 37 5.54 27.57 -28.11
CA LEU A 37 4.10 27.65 -28.36
C LEU A 37 3.51 26.30 -28.78
N LEU A 38 4.20 25.52 -29.64
CA LEU A 38 3.83 24.13 -29.95
C LEU A 38 3.93 23.23 -28.71
N GLY A 39 4.96 23.39 -27.89
CA GLY A 39 5.12 22.65 -26.63
C GLY A 39 3.97 22.88 -25.64
N SER A 40 3.39 24.09 -25.61
CA SER A 40 2.19 24.39 -24.81
C SER A 40 0.88 23.92 -25.45
N LEU A 41 0.84 23.70 -26.77
CA LEU A 41 -0.35 23.24 -27.49
C LEU A 41 -0.49 21.71 -27.51
N PHE A 42 0.59 20.97 -27.26
CA PHE A 42 0.59 19.49 -27.14
C PHE A 42 0.39 18.98 -25.69
N GLY A 43 0.01 19.85 -24.76
CA GLY A 43 -0.52 19.43 -23.47
C GLY A 43 -1.93 18.86 -23.67
N TRP A 44 -2.08 17.53 -23.67
CA TRP A 44 -3.40 16.89 -23.66
C TRP A 44 -4.21 17.44 -22.46
N LYS A 45 -5.29 18.16 -22.76
CA LYS A 45 -6.24 18.71 -21.78
C LYS A 45 -6.69 17.65 -20.76
N GLY A 46 -6.92 16.42 -21.21
CA GLY A 46 -7.27 15.26 -20.39
C GLY A 46 -6.32 14.89 -19.27
N LYS A 47 -5.03 15.22 -19.37
CA LYS A 47 -4.09 14.98 -18.27
C LYS A 47 -4.41 15.81 -17.03
N ALA A 48 -4.95 17.02 -17.21
CA ALA A 48 -5.33 17.89 -16.10
C ALA A 48 -6.67 17.42 -15.52
N THR A 49 -7.65 17.17 -16.39
CA THR A 49 -9.00 16.70 -16.01
C THR A 49 -8.93 15.41 -15.19
N VAL A 50 -8.25 14.37 -15.68
CA VAL A 50 -8.13 13.08 -14.96
C VAL A 50 -7.48 13.25 -13.58
N LYS A 51 -6.47 14.12 -13.45
CA LYS A 51 -5.83 14.38 -12.15
C LYS A 51 -6.81 15.03 -11.18
N GLU A 52 -7.52 16.05 -11.62
CA GLU A 52 -8.50 16.78 -10.82
C GLU A 52 -9.62 15.84 -10.39
N THR A 53 -10.19 15.07 -11.33
CA THR A 53 -11.23 14.07 -11.08
C THR A 53 -10.81 13.04 -10.00
N LEU A 54 -9.60 12.48 -10.10
CA LEU A 54 -9.10 11.52 -9.10
C LEU A 54 -8.80 12.17 -7.75
N VAL A 55 -8.29 13.40 -7.76
CA VAL A 55 -8.09 14.17 -6.53
C VAL A 55 -9.45 14.45 -5.87
N ASP A 56 -10.49 14.80 -6.62
CA ASP A 56 -11.83 15.06 -6.11
C ASP A 56 -12.52 13.83 -5.53
N LEU A 57 -12.22 12.62 -6.05
CA LEU A 57 -12.57 11.35 -5.40
C LEU A 57 -11.85 11.17 -4.04
N GLY A 58 -10.78 11.93 -3.82
CA GLY A 58 -9.95 11.95 -2.62
C GLY A 58 -8.68 11.09 -2.74
N MET A 59 -8.36 10.60 -3.95
CA MET A 59 -7.16 9.79 -4.19
C MET A 59 -5.90 10.60 -3.98
N GLU A 60 -4.89 9.96 -3.40
CA GLU A 60 -3.62 10.58 -3.04
C GLU A 60 -2.49 10.10 -3.95
N ASN A 61 -1.35 10.80 -3.93
CA ASN A 61 -0.17 10.45 -4.73
C ASN A 61 -0.45 10.28 -6.24
N VAL A 62 -1.48 10.98 -6.76
CA VAL A 62 -1.97 10.81 -8.12
C VAL A 62 -0.91 11.23 -9.14
N LYS A 63 -0.61 10.34 -10.09
CA LYS A 63 0.26 10.59 -11.24
C LYS A 63 -0.47 10.17 -12.50
N VAL A 64 -0.34 10.97 -13.57
CA VAL A 64 -0.91 10.67 -14.89
C VAL A 64 0.15 10.97 -15.94
N ALA A 65 0.47 9.99 -16.76
CA ALA A 65 1.35 10.09 -17.91
C ALA A 65 0.67 9.48 -19.14
N VAL A 66 1.01 9.99 -20.31
CA VAL A 66 0.41 9.54 -21.57
C VAL A 66 1.52 9.05 -22.46
N GLN A 67 1.26 7.92 -23.10
CA GLN A 67 2.17 7.26 -24.02
C GLN A 67 1.46 6.99 -25.34
N ALA A 68 2.23 6.58 -26.35
CA ALA A 68 1.72 6.26 -27.67
C ALA A 68 0.70 5.10 -27.71
N GLY A 69 0.53 4.36 -26.60
CA GLY A 69 -0.38 3.22 -26.48
C GLY A 69 -1.40 3.34 -25.34
N GLY A 70 -1.62 4.54 -24.78
CA GLY A 70 -2.65 4.78 -23.76
C GLY A 70 -2.22 5.70 -22.60
N VAL A 71 -3.01 5.65 -21.52
CA VAL A 71 -2.82 6.44 -20.30
C VAL A 71 -2.33 5.55 -19.17
N CYS A 72 -1.24 5.98 -18.54
CA CYS A 72 -0.72 5.38 -17.31
C CYS A 72 -1.08 6.28 -16.11
N ILE A 73 -1.70 5.69 -15.09
CA ILE A 73 -2.15 6.38 -13.89
C ILE A 73 -1.61 5.63 -12.68
N ALA A 74 -1.14 6.35 -11.67
CA ALA A 74 -0.94 5.78 -10.34
C ALA A 74 -1.69 6.61 -9.31
N TYR A 75 -2.22 5.95 -8.28
CA TYR A 75 -2.93 6.61 -7.20
C TYR A 75 -2.89 5.75 -5.93
N GLU A 76 -3.09 6.39 -4.79
CA GLU A 76 -3.22 5.77 -3.47
C GLU A 76 -4.62 6.02 -2.94
N ASP A 77 -5.28 4.96 -2.48
CA ASP A 77 -6.61 5.03 -1.88
C ASP A 77 -6.51 5.08 -0.35
N ASN A 78 -6.76 6.25 0.22
CA ASN A 78 -6.89 6.44 1.68
C ASN A 78 -8.35 6.75 2.08
N VAL A 79 -9.29 6.64 1.13
CA VAL A 79 -10.67 7.08 1.28
C VAL A 79 -11.61 5.90 1.45
N TYR A 80 -11.50 4.89 0.60
CA TYR A 80 -12.38 3.74 0.63
C TYR A 80 -11.71 2.58 1.35
N ARG A 81 -12.48 1.81 2.12
CA ARG A 81 -11.94 0.68 2.86
C ARG A 81 -11.72 -0.54 1.96
N GLY A 82 -10.59 -1.23 2.17
CA GLY A 82 -10.22 -2.46 1.46
C GLY A 82 -9.66 -2.19 0.07
N THR A 83 -9.26 -3.27 -0.61
CA THR A 83 -8.38 -3.18 -1.80
C THR A 83 -9.11 -2.95 -3.13
N TYR A 84 -10.44 -3.03 -3.17
CA TYR A 84 -11.22 -3.02 -4.41
C TYR A 84 -12.25 -1.88 -4.54
N ARG A 85 -12.64 -1.21 -3.45
CA ARG A 85 -13.71 -0.19 -3.48
C ARG A 85 -13.28 1.11 -4.14
N GLY A 86 -12.13 1.67 -3.75
CA GLY A 86 -11.61 2.84 -4.43
C GLY A 86 -11.28 2.54 -5.87
N LEU A 87 -10.73 1.35 -6.15
CA LEU A 87 -10.50 0.88 -7.52
C LEU A 87 -11.79 0.85 -8.35
N PHE A 88 -12.88 0.33 -7.79
CA PHE A 88 -14.20 0.35 -8.44
C PHE A 88 -14.63 1.77 -8.81
N GLU A 89 -14.57 2.70 -7.86
CA GLU A 89 -14.95 4.10 -8.11
C GLU A 89 -14.03 4.80 -9.10
N VAL A 90 -12.72 4.52 -9.05
CA VAL A 90 -11.74 5.03 -10.01
C VAL A 90 -12.06 4.52 -11.41
N ILE A 91 -12.24 3.22 -11.60
CA ILE A 91 -12.57 2.66 -12.92
C ILE A 91 -13.89 3.22 -13.43
N ARG A 92 -14.94 3.24 -12.60
CA ARG A 92 -16.24 3.81 -12.97
C ARG A 92 -16.11 5.25 -13.43
N THR A 93 -15.37 6.07 -12.68
CA THR A 93 -15.17 7.48 -13.01
C THR A 93 -14.36 7.66 -14.30
N LEU A 94 -13.32 6.84 -14.52
CA LEU A 94 -12.53 6.87 -15.75
C LEU A 94 -13.34 6.41 -16.98
N LEU A 95 -14.24 5.44 -16.80
CA LEU A 95 -15.14 5.01 -17.87
C LEU A 95 -16.07 6.14 -18.34
N ASP A 96 -16.41 7.09 -17.46
CA ASP A 96 -17.25 8.24 -17.78
C ASP A 96 -16.44 9.48 -18.24
N GLU A 97 -15.10 9.46 -18.13
CA GLU A 97 -14.23 10.61 -18.39
C GLU A 97 -14.01 10.85 -19.91
N PRO A 98 -14.61 11.88 -20.52
CA PRO A 98 -14.63 12.06 -21.97
C PRO A 98 -13.23 12.13 -22.58
N ASP A 99 -12.29 12.72 -21.85
CA ASP A 99 -10.96 12.99 -22.39
C ASP A 99 -10.12 11.73 -22.64
N ILE A 100 -10.40 10.60 -21.98
CA ILE A 100 -9.69 9.31 -22.15
C ILE A 100 -10.51 8.26 -22.92
N ALA A 101 -11.53 8.71 -23.65
CA ALA A 101 -12.28 7.87 -24.58
C ALA A 101 -11.32 7.14 -25.52
N ASP A 102 -11.52 5.84 -25.71
CA ASP A 102 -10.83 5.04 -26.75
C ASP A 102 -9.32 4.80 -26.55
N GLU A 103 -8.81 5.06 -25.34
CA GLU A 103 -7.41 4.78 -24.96
C GLU A 103 -7.31 3.54 -24.06
N ASN A 104 -6.17 2.84 -24.13
CA ASN A 104 -5.88 1.81 -23.13
C ASN A 104 -5.54 2.49 -21.80
N ILE A 105 -6.06 1.95 -20.71
CA ILE A 105 -5.85 2.51 -19.37
C ILE A 105 -5.03 1.52 -18.55
N GLN A 106 -3.92 2.00 -18.00
CA GLN A 106 -3.02 1.24 -17.13
C GLN A 106 -2.96 1.93 -15.77
N LEU A 107 -3.46 1.27 -14.73
CA LEU A 107 -3.48 1.76 -13.37
C LEU A 107 -2.41 1.06 -12.53
N ALA A 108 -1.74 1.81 -11.65
CA ALA A 108 -0.96 1.27 -10.54
C ALA A 108 -1.58 1.72 -9.22
N VAL A 109 -2.07 0.77 -8.44
CA VAL A 109 -2.61 1.03 -7.09
C VAL A 109 -1.44 1.07 -6.12
N LEU A 110 -1.33 2.14 -5.33
CA LEU A 110 -0.25 2.38 -4.39
C LEU A 110 -0.74 2.20 -2.94
N GLU A 111 0.14 1.73 -2.07
CA GLU A 111 0.02 1.78 -0.61
C GLU A 111 1.28 2.47 -0.07
N ASN A 112 1.14 3.56 0.69
CA ASN A 112 2.25 4.39 1.16
C ASN A 112 3.26 4.77 0.04
N GLY A 113 2.76 5.02 -1.16
CA GLY A 113 3.55 5.33 -2.35
C GLY A 113 4.30 4.14 -2.97
N ILE A 114 4.12 2.92 -2.46
CA ILE A 114 4.67 1.68 -3.00
C ILE A 114 3.61 1.02 -3.90
N PRO A 115 3.93 0.72 -5.17
CA PRO A 115 2.98 0.09 -6.08
C PRO A 115 2.71 -1.35 -5.64
N GLN A 116 1.43 -1.69 -5.51
CA GLN A 116 0.96 -2.99 -5.06
C GLN A 116 0.57 -3.86 -6.26
N ILE A 117 -0.36 -3.36 -7.09
CA ILE A 117 -0.88 -4.08 -8.26
C ILE A 117 -1.01 -3.16 -9.48
N ARG A 118 -0.95 -3.78 -10.66
CA ARG A 118 -1.35 -3.19 -11.93
C ARG A 118 -2.77 -3.63 -12.28
N VAL A 119 -3.55 -2.71 -12.82
CA VAL A 119 -4.84 -2.99 -13.44
C VAL A 119 -4.84 -2.44 -14.86
N SER A 120 -5.14 -3.28 -15.84
CA SER A 120 -5.17 -2.94 -17.25
C SER A 120 -6.60 -3.03 -17.78
N LEU A 121 -7.01 -2.00 -18.51
CA LEU A 121 -8.30 -1.90 -19.18
C LEU A 121 -8.07 -1.55 -20.64
N ASP A 122 -8.47 -2.44 -21.54
CA ASP A 122 -8.33 -2.23 -22.98
C ASP A 122 -9.34 -1.22 -23.51
N ARG A 123 -8.91 -0.43 -24.50
CA ARG A 123 -9.74 0.57 -25.17
C ARG A 123 -11.06 0.02 -25.68
N GLU A 124 -11.06 -1.24 -26.16
CA GLU A 124 -12.24 -1.89 -26.72
C GLU A 124 -13.36 -2.04 -25.68
N PHE A 125 -12.99 -2.34 -24.43
CA PHE A 125 -13.93 -2.40 -23.32
C PHE A 125 -14.47 -1.02 -22.96
N VAL A 126 -13.62 0.02 -22.97
CA VAL A 126 -14.02 1.41 -22.71
C VAL A 126 -15.03 1.87 -23.77
N SER A 127 -14.71 1.71 -25.05
CA SER A 127 -15.58 2.12 -26.16
C SER A 127 -16.91 1.35 -26.15
N ALA A 128 -16.88 0.03 -25.93
CA ALA A 128 -18.09 -0.79 -25.90
C ALA A 128 -18.99 -0.50 -24.70
N TYR A 129 -18.43 -0.16 -23.53
CA TYR A 129 -19.20 0.30 -22.37
C TYR A 129 -19.98 1.58 -22.67
N ARG A 130 -19.29 2.60 -23.22
CA ARG A 130 -19.93 3.90 -23.55
C ARG A 130 -21.01 3.79 -24.62
N GLN A 131 -20.82 2.87 -25.56
CA GLN A 131 -21.80 2.58 -26.61
C GLN A 131 -22.97 1.72 -26.09
N GLY A 132 -23.01 1.41 -24.79
CA GLY A 132 -24.06 0.61 -24.16
C GLY A 132 -24.04 -0.87 -24.54
N ARG A 133 -22.96 -1.36 -25.15
CA ARG A 133 -22.82 -2.77 -25.60
C ARG A 133 -22.29 -3.69 -24.51
N LEU A 134 -21.53 -3.15 -23.54
CA LEU A 134 -21.06 -3.88 -22.36
C LEU A 134 -21.66 -3.28 -21.09
N SER A 135 -22.03 -4.14 -20.15
CA SER A 135 -22.39 -3.72 -18.80
C SER A 135 -21.15 -3.41 -17.97
N LEU A 136 -21.30 -2.66 -16.88
CA LEU A 136 -20.20 -2.39 -15.95
C LEU A 136 -19.58 -3.70 -15.40
N ALA A 137 -20.42 -4.70 -15.08
CA ALA A 137 -19.95 -6.00 -14.61
C ALA A 137 -19.13 -6.75 -15.67
N ALA A 138 -19.51 -6.66 -16.94
CA ALA A 138 -18.75 -7.26 -18.04
C ALA A 138 -17.38 -6.58 -18.22
N VAL A 139 -17.31 -5.26 -18.02
CA VAL A 139 -16.04 -4.51 -17.99
C VAL A 139 -15.16 -4.97 -16.84
N MET A 140 -15.69 -5.03 -15.62
CA MET A 140 -14.94 -5.48 -14.43
C MET A 140 -14.38 -6.90 -14.59
N LYS A 141 -15.16 -7.80 -15.19
CA LYS A 141 -14.73 -9.18 -15.48
C LYS A 141 -13.58 -9.23 -16.49
N GLY A 142 -13.55 -8.30 -17.45
CA GLY A 142 -12.53 -8.20 -18.50
C GLY A 142 -11.20 -7.59 -18.07
N LEU A 143 -11.12 -7.00 -16.86
CA LEU A 143 -9.88 -6.39 -16.38
C LEU A 143 -8.74 -7.40 -16.26
N ALA A 144 -7.53 -7.00 -16.66
CA ALA A 144 -6.32 -7.76 -16.32
C ALA A 144 -5.68 -7.14 -15.07
N ILE A 145 -5.59 -7.91 -13.99
CA ILE A 145 -4.99 -7.49 -12.72
C ILE A 145 -3.77 -8.38 -12.45
N SER A 146 -2.66 -7.80 -12.03
CA SER A 146 -1.43 -8.55 -11.73
C SER A 146 -0.57 -7.79 -10.71
N TYR A 147 0.32 -8.50 -10.00
CA TYR A 147 1.35 -7.83 -9.21
C TYR A 147 2.36 -7.08 -10.08
N ASP A 148 2.56 -7.39 -11.38
CA ASP A 148 3.60 -6.74 -12.19
C ASP A 148 3.27 -5.26 -12.54
N THR A 149 3.90 -4.36 -11.77
CA THR A 149 3.74 -2.90 -11.90
C THR A 149 4.90 -2.20 -12.65
N ASP A 150 5.94 -2.93 -13.06
CA ASP A 150 7.23 -2.32 -13.41
C ASP A 150 7.13 -1.41 -14.64
N GLU A 151 6.39 -1.84 -15.67
CA GLU A 151 6.19 -1.06 -16.90
C GLU A 151 5.40 0.24 -16.66
N VAL A 152 4.29 0.16 -15.91
CA VAL A 152 3.45 1.32 -15.57
C VAL A 152 4.25 2.33 -14.73
N MET A 153 5.06 1.83 -13.79
CA MET A 153 5.88 2.70 -12.95
C MET A 153 7.06 3.31 -13.72
N LYS A 154 7.61 2.61 -14.72
CA LYS A 154 8.60 3.15 -15.66
C LYS A 154 7.99 4.26 -16.52
N ALA A 155 6.77 4.06 -17.00
CA ALA A 155 6.00 5.05 -17.76
C ALA A 155 5.73 6.34 -16.97
N LEU A 156 5.51 6.21 -15.67
CA LEU A 156 5.23 7.32 -14.75
C LEU A 156 6.50 7.97 -14.17
N LYS A 157 7.70 7.51 -14.55
CA LYS A 157 8.97 8.04 -14.04
C LYS A 157 9.13 9.50 -14.46
N GLY A 158 9.46 10.37 -13.50
CA GLY A 158 9.59 11.82 -13.73
C GLY A 158 8.28 12.62 -13.61
N THR A 159 7.13 11.95 -13.62
CA THR A 159 5.83 12.60 -13.41
C THR A 159 5.65 13.00 -11.94
N LYS A 160 5.39 14.29 -11.70
CA LYS A 160 5.10 14.82 -10.36
C LYS A 160 3.75 14.31 -9.87
N ALA A 161 3.74 13.78 -8.64
CA ALA A 161 2.51 13.42 -7.94
C ALA A 161 1.77 14.67 -7.43
N VAL A 162 0.45 14.66 -7.53
CA VAL A 162 -0.46 15.64 -6.92
C VAL A 162 -1.17 15.01 -5.71
N ASN A 163 -1.72 15.86 -4.82
CA ASN A 163 -2.37 15.44 -3.57
C ASN A 163 -1.53 14.42 -2.76
N ARG A 164 -0.28 14.76 -2.44
CA ARG A 164 0.66 13.85 -1.77
C ARG A 164 0.10 13.35 -0.42
N SER A 165 0.34 12.08 -0.09
CA SER A 165 0.02 11.53 1.24
C SER A 165 1.11 11.83 2.27
N ALA A 166 2.35 12.02 1.82
CA ALA A 166 3.48 12.39 2.69
C ALA A 166 3.19 13.70 3.47
N GLY A 167 3.38 13.65 4.79
CA GLY A 167 3.14 14.74 5.73
C GLY A 167 1.69 14.83 6.25
N LYS A 168 0.75 14.04 5.72
CA LYS A 168 -0.60 13.95 6.30
C LYS A 168 -0.56 13.11 7.58
N VAL A 169 -1.33 13.54 8.57
CA VAL A 169 -1.37 12.96 9.91
C VAL A 169 -2.71 12.24 10.10
N ASP A 170 -2.65 10.96 10.43
CA ASP A 170 -3.79 10.17 10.86
C ASP A 170 -3.80 10.02 12.37
N LEU A 171 -4.84 10.52 13.00
CA LEU A 171 -5.18 10.23 14.39
C LEU A 171 -6.12 9.02 14.39
N VAL A 172 -5.59 7.87 14.79
CA VAL A 172 -6.30 6.58 14.74
C VAL A 172 -6.63 6.10 16.14
N LEU A 173 -7.89 5.78 16.42
CA LEU A 173 -8.28 5.20 17.70
C LEU A 173 -8.41 3.69 17.58
N TYR A 174 -7.46 2.95 18.15
CA TYR A 174 -7.46 1.48 18.14
C TYR A 174 -8.15 0.91 19.39
N PRO A 175 -9.27 0.18 19.25
CA PRO A 175 -9.74 -0.68 20.33
C PRO A 175 -8.85 -1.93 20.42
N GLN A 176 -8.41 -2.30 21.61
CA GLN A 176 -7.57 -3.47 21.83
C GLN A 176 -8.23 -4.40 22.85
N VAL A 177 -8.38 -5.68 22.48
CA VAL A 177 -8.97 -6.72 23.32
C VAL A 177 -7.97 -7.87 23.44
N ARG A 178 -7.56 -8.18 24.66
CA ARG A 178 -6.72 -9.35 24.96
C ARG A 178 -7.48 -10.29 25.87
N LEU A 179 -7.61 -11.54 25.44
CA LEU A 179 -8.09 -12.63 26.29
C LEU A 179 -6.92 -13.54 26.64
N GLN A 180 -6.84 -13.93 27.90
CA GLN A 180 -5.82 -14.81 28.42
C GLN A 180 -6.49 -16.02 29.07
N ASN A 181 -6.26 -17.20 28.49
CA ASN A 181 -6.75 -18.47 28.99
C ASN A 181 -5.68 -19.18 29.81
N SER A 182 -5.42 -18.71 31.04
CA SER A 182 -4.31 -19.21 31.87
C SER A 182 -4.73 -19.68 33.27
N TRP A 183 -6.02 -19.67 33.60
CA TRP A 183 -6.54 -20.01 34.92
C TRP A 183 -7.47 -21.21 34.86
N LEU A 184 -7.35 -22.11 35.83
CA LEU A 184 -8.16 -23.33 35.95
C LEU A 184 -9.54 -23.05 36.59
N ASP A 185 -9.67 -21.93 37.29
CA ASP A 185 -10.80 -21.52 38.14
C ASP A 185 -11.59 -20.32 37.61
N LYS A 186 -11.10 -19.66 36.55
CA LYS A 186 -11.76 -18.52 35.89
C LYS A 186 -11.80 -18.75 34.40
N ILE A 187 -12.94 -18.43 33.78
CA ILE A 187 -13.19 -18.72 32.36
C ILE A 187 -12.21 -17.93 31.45
N TYR A 188 -11.94 -16.64 31.73
CA TYR A 188 -10.90 -15.86 31.03
C TYR A 188 -10.33 -14.69 31.87
N GLY A 189 -9.02 -14.46 31.75
CA GLY A 189 -8.44 -13.15 31.98
C GLY A 189 -8.71 -12.25 30.77
N ALA A 190 -9.08 -10.99 30.98
CA ALA A 190 -9.49 -10.08 29.91
C ALA A 190 -8.95 -8.67 30.16
N VAL A 191 -8.45 -8.06 29.09
CA VAL A 191 -7.98 -6.68 29.04
C VAL A 191 -8.68 -5.98 27.89
N LEU A 192 -9.28 -4.84 28.20
CA LEU A 192 -9.83 -3.89 27.25
C LEU A 192 -9.03 -2.60 27.35
N ASP A 193 -8.33 -2.27 26.28
CA ASP A 193 -7.55 -1.04 26.15
C ASP A 193 -8.10 -0.20 24.98
N ILE A 194 -7.87 1.11 25.04
CA ILE A 194 -7.92 1.99 23.87
C ILE A 194 -6.53 2.54 23.61
N ALA A 195 -6.13 2.53 22.35
CA ALA A 195 -4.77 2.86 21.97
C ALA A 195 -4.77 3.92 20.86
N PRO A 196 -5.06 5.20 21.19
CA PRO A 196 -4.89 6.30 20.24
C PRO A 196 -3.47 6.31 19.68
N ALA A 197 -3.39 6.46 18.36
CA ALA A 197 -2.16 6.45 17.62
C ALA A 197 -2.10 7.63 16.65
N VAL A 198 -0.88 8.09 16.41
CA VAL A 198 -0.53 9.02 15.35
C VAL A 198 0.19 8.22 14.27
N GLU A 199 -0.37 8.16 13.07
CA GLU A 199 0.27 7.56 11.91
C GLU A 199 0.58 8.64 10.86
N ILE A 200 1.80 8.67 10.36
CA ILE A 200 2.26 9.69 9.42
C ILE A 200 3.04 9.03 8.30
N GLY A 201 2.65 9.27 7.05
CA GLY A 201 3.48 8.96 5.89
C GLY A 201 4.61 9.99 5.79
N LEU A 202 5.87 9.57 5.84
CA LEU A 202 7.01 10.48 5.86
C LEU A 202 7.49 10.81 4.43
N TRP A 203 7.79 9.76 3.67
CA TRP A 203 8.14 9.81 2.25
C TRP A 203 7.74 8.49 1.60
N LYS A 204 8.10 8.27 0.33
CA LYS A 204 7.74 7.04 -0.40
C LYS A 204 8.16 5.79 0.37
N GLY A 205 7.18 4.99 0.76
CA GLY A 205 7.34 3.76 1.51
C GLY A 205 7.68 3.93 3.00
N ALA A 206 7.93 5.16 3.46
CA ALA A 206 8.27 5.40 4.85
C ALA A 206 7.08 5.92 5.65
N SER A 207 6.89 5.35 6.82
CA SER A 207 5.86 5.77 7.77
C SER A 207 6.38 5.78 9.20
N PHE A 208 5.74 6.60 10.02
CA PHE A 208 5.90 6.60 11.46
C PHE A 208 4.56 6.29 12.10
N THR A 209 4.57 5.44 13.13
CA THR A 209 3.41 5.15 13.97
C THR A 209 3.82 5.32 15.43
N GLY A 210 3.09 6.15 16.17
CA GLY A 210 3.27 6.32 17.61
C GLY A 210 1.96 6.15 18.36
N GLN A 211 1.93 5.25 19.34
CA GLN A 211 0.73 4.84 20.06
C GLN A 211 0.93 4.95 21.57
N VAL A 212 -0.14 5.37 22.26
CA VAL A 212 -0.23 5.33 23.72
C VAL A 212 -1.41 4.45 24.08
N ILE A 213 -1.21 3.48 24.96
CA ILE A 213 -2.24 2.54 25.39
C ILE A 213 -2.83 3.02 26.71
N PHE A 214 -4.15 3.21 26.73
CA PHE A 214 -4.93 3.55 27.92
C PHE A 214 -5.76 2.34 28.34
N PRO A 215 -5.54 1.82 29.55
CA PRO A 215 -6.39 0.76 30.07
C PRO A 215 -7.79 1.30 30.37
N VAL A 216 -8.80 0.61 29.85
CA VAL A 216 -10.22 0.93 30.09
C VAL A 216 -10.78 0.01 31.16
N TRP A 217 -10.54 -1.28 31.02
CA TRP A 217 -10.96 -2.28 31.99
C TRP A 217 -10.07 -3.52 31.88
N ASN A 218 -9.67 -4.08 33.01
CA ASN A 218 -8.96 -5.35 33.03
C ASN A 218 -9.21 -6.09 34.34
N ASN A 219 -9.06 -7.42 34.33
CA ASN A 219 -9.10 -8.26 35.54
C ASN A 219 -7.76 -8.99 35.79
N LEU A 220 -6.70 -8.49 35.15
CA LEU A 220 -5.33 -8.93 35.32
C LEU A 220 -4.60 -7.99 36.28
N VAL A 221 -3.31 -8.21 36.51
CA VAL A 221 -2.48 -7.34 37.36
C VAL A 221 -1.19 -7.01 36.63
N GLY A 222 -0.64 -5.83 36.90
CA GLY A 222 0.71 -5.43 36.46
C GLY A 222 0.67 -4.32 35.41
N GLU A 223 1.38 -4.50 34.30
CA GLU A 223 1.51 -3.48 33.24
C GLU A 223 0.15 -3.03 32.66
N MET A 224 -0.85 -3.89 32.71
CA MET A 224 -2.21 -3.62 32.22
C MET A 224 -2.96 -2.57 33.05
N ASP A 225 -2.46 -2.21 34.24
CA ASP A 225 -3.06 -1.20 35.11
C ASP A 225 -2.56 0.23 34.81
N TYR A 226 -1.56 0.36 33.93
CA TYR A 226 -0.90 1.64 33.66
C TYR A 226 -1.14 2.11 32.22
N ILE A 227 -1.22 3.44 32.08
CA ILE A 227 -1.04 4.10 30.78
C ILE A 227 0.41 3.85 30.35
N ARG A 228 0.59 3.29 29.15
CA ARG A 228 1.89 2.79 28.68
C ARG A 228 2.12 3.11 27.22
N ALA A 229 3.39 3.08 26.81
CA ALA A 229 3.75 3.18 25.40
C ALA A 229 3.20 1.96 24.66
N GLY A 230 2.55 2.19 23.51
CA GLY A 230 2.25 1.14 22.54
C GLY A 230 3.35 1.08 21.49
N MET A 231 2.97 0.82 20.24
CA MET A 231 3.92 0.85 19.13
C MET A 231 4.51 2.25 18.91
N LEU A 232 5.83 2.32 18.77
CA LEU A 232 6.61 3.50 18.38
C LEU A 232 7.56 3.08 17.28
N VAL A 233 7.09 3.05 16.03
CA VAL A 233 7.75 2.39 14.91
C VAL A 233 7.99 3.36 13.76
N VAL A 234 9.23 3.35 13.25
CA VAL A 234 9.55 3.86 11.92
C VAL A 234 9.66 2.65 10.99
N ARG A 235 8.91 2.69 9.89
CA ARG A 235 8.90 1.64 8.87
C ARG A 235 9.31 2.21 7.52
N GLN A 236 10.10 1.46 6.77
CA GLN A 236 10.44 1.72 5.37
C GLN A 236 10.14 0.48 4.54
N GLU A 237 9.18 0.60 3.64
CA GLU A 237 8.84 -0.39 2.64
C GLU A 237 9.41 0.01 1.28
N ILE A 238 9.96 -0.95 0.54
CA ILE A 238 10.40 -0.78 -0.83
C ILE A 238 9.93 -1.97 -1.66
N ARG A 239 9.61 -1.70 -2.92
CA ARG A 239 9.40 -2.74 -3.92
C ARG A 239 10.65 -2.87 -4.78
N LEU A 240 11.23 -4.06 -4.78
CA LEU A 240 12.33 -4.48 -5.62
C LEU A 240 11.77 -5.10 -6.92
N PRO A 241 12.59 -5.20 -7.99
CA PRO A 241 12.18 -5.82 -9.24
C PRO A 241 11.64 -7.24 -9.04
N LYS A 242 10.77 -7.70 -9.95
CA LYS A 242 10.16 -9.04 -9.90
C LYS A 242 9.34 -9.30 -8.63
N ASN A 243 8.52 -8.32 -8.23
CA ASN A 243 7.49 -8.49 -7.18
C ASN A 243 8.03 -8.91 -5.81
N VAL A 244 9.24 -8.44 -5.45
CA VAL A 244 9.79 -8.63 -4.10
C VAL A 244 9.55 -7.35 -3.29
N PHE A 245 8.84 -7.48 -2.19
CA PHE A 245 8.63 -6.43 -1.21
C PHE A 245 9.62 -6.60 -0.07
N ALA A 246 10.28 -5.52 0.32
CA ALA A 246 11.17 -5.48 1.47
C ALA A 246 10.69 -4.40 2.44
N THR A 247 10.50 -4.77 3.70
CA THR A 247 10.06 -3.88 4.77
C THR A 247 11.08 -3.93 5.90
N LEU A 248 11.63 -2.77 6.26
CA LEU A 248 12.44 -2.57 7.45
C LEU A 248 11.62 -1.81 8.49
N SER A 249 11.49 -2.35 9.70
CA SER A 249 10.81 -1.72 10.84
C SER A 249 11.79 -1.55 11.99
N VAL A 250 11.84 -0.37 12.62
CA VAL A 250 12.69 -0.07 13.77
C VAL A 250 11.89 0.65 14.83
N GLY A 251 12.01 0.19 16.08
CA GLY A 251 11.42 0.87 17.23
C GLY A 251 10.75 -0.08 18.20
N ASN A 252 9.69 0.40 18.85
CA ASN A 252 8.91 -0.34 19.84
C ASN A 252 7.74 -1.08 19.17
N PHE A 253 7.71 -2.40 19.32
CA PHE A 253 6.73 -3.30 18.74
C PHE A 253 5.74 -3.79 19.81
N ASN A 254 4.72 -4.55 19.42
CA ASN A 254 3.88 -5.23 20.41
C ASN A 254 4.65 -6.36 21.14
N GLN A 255 3.97 -7.04 22.07
CA GLN A 255 4.58 -8.14 22.85
C GLN A 255 5.84 -7.73 23.62
N ASP A 256 5.88 -6.46 24.04
CA ASP A 256 6.89 -5.88 24.90
C ASP A 256 8.29 -5.98 24.27
N ARG A 257 8.37 -5.70 22.97
CA ARG A 257 9.61 -5.80 22.16
C ARG A 257 10.06 -4.45 21.66
N ILE A 258 11.37 -4.27 21.60
CA ILE A 258 12.00 -3.12 20.92
C ILE A 258 13.18 -3.62 20.12
N GLY A 259 13.35 -3.14 18.89
CA GLY A 259 14.44 -3.58 18.04
C GLY A 259 14.28 -3.21 16.58
N VAL A 260 14.85 -4.07 15.73
CA VAL A 260 14.78 -3.97 14.28
C VAL A 260 14.24 -5.28 13.71
N ASP A 261 13.44 -5.15 12.65
CA ASP A 261 12.83 -6.26 11.93
C ASP A 261 12.92 -6.01 10.41
N LEU A 262 13.31 -7.05 9.67
CA LEU A 262 13.33 -7.06 8.21
C LEU A 262 12.39 -8.17 7.72
N ASN A 263 11.45 -7.81 6.86
CA ASN A 263 10.54 -8.73 6.20
C ASN A 263 10.70 -8.63 4.67
N LEU A 264 10.89 -9.76 4.02
CA LEU A 264 10.95 -9.93 2.57
C LEU A 264 9.78 -10.80 2.12
N LEU A 265 9.01 -10.35 1.14
CA LEU A 265 7.88 -11.10 0.58
C LEU A 265 7.96 -11.07 -0.94
N TYR A 266 8.11 -12.23 -1.56
CA TYR A 266 8.10 -12.41 -3.00
C TYR A 266 6.75 -12.96 -3.46
N HIS A 267 6.14 -12.33 -4.46
CA HIS A 267 4.93 -12.83 -5.12
C HIS A 267 5.25 -13.39 -6.51
N THR A 268 4.71 -14.56 -6.85
CA THR A 268 4.81 -15.09 -8.21
C THR A 268 3.94 -14.30 -9.17
N ASN A 269 4.30 -14.26 -10.45
CA ASN A 269 3.51 -13.57 -11.49
C ASN A 269 2.11 -14.16 -11.71
N SER A 270 1.89 -15.41 -11.32
CA SER A 270 0.55 -16.03 -11.33
C SER A 270 -0.30 -15.64 -10.13
N ASP A 271 0.27 -14.87 -9.19
CA ASP A 271 -0.37 -14.32 -7.99
C ASP A 271 -0.92 -15.37 -6.98
N ARG A 272 -0.73 -16.66 -7.29
CA ARG A 272 -1.14 -17.80 -6.46
C ARG A 272 -0.17 -18.11 -5.34
N TRP A 273 1.13 -17.92 -5.55
CA TRP A 273 2.15 -18.27 -4.58
C TRP A 273 2.86 -17.03 -4.05
N ALA A 274 3.18 -17.03 -2.76
CA ALA A 274 4.10 -16.07 -2.19
C ALA A 274 5.08 -16.76 -1.23
N PHE A 275 6.29 -16.21 -1.15
CA PHE A 275 7.38 -16.74 -0.33
C PHE A 275 7.91 -15.61 0.55
N GLY A 276 7.86 -15.82 1.86
CA GLY A 276 8.26 -14.84 2.86
C GLY A 276 9.51 -15.26 3.63
N LEU A 277 10.35 -14.29 3.97
CA LEU A 277 11.45 -14.43 4.91
C LEU A 277 11.40 -13.23 5.86
N SER A 278 11.36 -13.48 7.16
CA SER A 278 11.45 -12.43 8.17
C SER A 278 12.58 -12.69 9.17
N GLY A 279 13.15 -11.64 9.71
CA GLY A 279 14.21 -11.70 10.71
C GLY A 279 14.22 -10.46 11.58
N GLY A 280 14.30 -10.68 12.89
CA GLY A 280 14.32 -9.62 13.89
C GLY A 280 15.45 -9.77 14.89
N LEU A 281 15.96 -8.62 15.34
CA LEU A 281 16.88 -8.51 16.47
C LEU A 281 16.26 -7.59 17.51
N THR A 282 15.80 -8.18 18.62
CA THR A 282 14.98 -7.49 19.62
C THR A 282 15.51 -7.61 21.06
N GLY A 283 15.16 -6.63 21.87
CA GLY A 283 15.23 -6.64 23.34
C GLY A 283 13.82 -6.64 23.94
N ALA A 284 13.73 -6.73 25.27
CA ALA A 284 12.48 -6.47 25.98
C ALA A 284 12.28 -4.96 26.14
N SER A 285 11.01 -4.55 26.09
CA SER A 285 10.53 -3.20 26.39
C SER A 285 9.27 -3.33 27.23
N THR A 286 9.38 -3.13 28.53
CA THR A 286 8.29 -3.36 29.49
C THR A 286 8.00 -2.11 30.29
N PHE A 287 6.76 -1.94 30.72
CA PHE A 287 6.35 -0.87 31.61
C PHE A 287 5.96 -1.41 32.99
N TYR A 288 6.82 -1.21 34.00
CA TYR A 288 6.59 -1.67 35.37
C TYR A 288 6.76 -0.52 36.37
N GLY A 289 5.79 -0.37 37.27
CA GLY A 289 5.85 0.61 38.36
C GLY A 289 6.01 2.06 37.88
N GLY A 290 5.37 2.42 36.76
CA GLY A 290 5.47 3.75 36.17
C GLY A 290 6.77 4.04 35.41
N ARG A 291 7.65 3.03 35.24
CA ARG A 291 8.93 3.17 34.53
C ARG A 291 8.96 2.31 33.28
N TRP A 292 9.43 2.91 32.19
CA TRP A 292 9.70 2.22 30.95
C TRP A 292 11.13 1.66 30.96
N GLU A 293 11.24 0.33 30.93
CA GLU A 293 12.51 -0.38 31.00
C GLU A 293 12.81 -1.10 29.68
N VAL A 294 14.02 -0.92 29.16
CA VAL A 294 14.47 -1.49 27.89
C VAL A 294 15.75 -2.29 28.11
N THR A 295 15.82 -3.48 27.51
CA THR A 295 17.04 -4.30 27.52
C THR A 295 17.81 -4.21 26.21
N GLN A 296 19.08 -4.61 26.25
CA GLN A 296 19.89 -4.76 25.03
C GLN A 296 19.25 -5.74 24.03
N TRP A 297 19.48 -5.49 22.74
CA TRP A 297 18.94 -6.30 21.65
C TRP A 297 19.80 -7.55 21.45
N ARG A 298 19.37 -8.66 22.04
CA ARG A 298 20.11 -9.94 22.01
C ARG A 298 19.27 -11.10 21.49
N ARG A 299 17.96 -10.92 21.33
CA ARG A 299 17.05 -11.97 20.86
C ARG A 299 16.95 -11.92 19.36
N VAL A 300 17.32 -13.03 18.72
CA VAL A 300 17.11 -13.24 17.29
C VAL A 300 15.84 -14.06 17.11
N ASN A 301 14.95 -13.56 16.27
CA ASN A 301 13.75 -14.24 15.80
C ASN A 301 13.74 -14.23 14.27
N GLY A 302 12.95 -15.11 13.68
CA GLY A 302 12.80 -15.12 12.23
C GLY A 302 11.85 -16.18 11.78
N SER A 303 11.43 -16.08 10.52
CA SER A 303 10.51 -17.04 9.94
C SER A 303 10.70 -17.19 8.44
N VAL A 304 10.29 -18.35 7.94
CA VAL A 304 10.11 -18.62 6.51
C VAL A 304 8.63 -18.94 6.30
N LEU A 305 8.05 -18.38 5.25
CA LEU A 305 6.63 -18.51 4.90
C LEU A 305 6.48 -18.99 3.46
N VAL A 306 5.56 -19.93 3.26
CA VAL A 306 4.99 -20.27 1.95
C VAL A 306 3.51 -19.99 2.01
N ARG A 307 2.99 -19.26 1.03
CA ARG A 307 1.58 -18.90 0.91
C ARG A 307 1.02 -19.39 -0.41
N TYR A 308 -0.18 -19.98 -0.36
CA TYR A 308 -0.96 -20.37 -1.52
C TYR A 308 -2.35 -19.73 -1.46
N ASN A 309 -2.77 -19.07 -2.54
CA ASN A 309 -4.12 -18.53 -2.71
C ASN A 309 -4.91 -19.42 -3.67
N GLU A 310 -6.03 -19.96 -3.19
CA GLU A 310 -7.01 -20.68 -4.00
C GLU A 310 -8.18 -19.74 -4.35
N PRO A 311 -8.28 -19.27 -5.60
CA PRO A 311 -9.20 -18.21 -5.98
C PRO A 311 -10.67 -18.64 -5.91
N TYR A 312 -11.00 -19.88 -6.28
CA TYR A 312 -12.41 -20.30 -6.42
C TYR A 312 -13.23 -20.15 -5.13
N TYR A 313 -12.58 -20.37 -3.98
CA TYR A 313 -13.22 -20.24 -2.66
C TYR A 313 -12.73 -19.01 -1.88
N ASN A 314 -11.86 -18.19 -2.46
CA ASN A 314 -11.14 -17.11 -1.79
C ASN A 314 -10.43 -17.61 -0.52
N LEU A 315 -9.70 -18.72 -0.64
CA LEU A 315 -8.94 -19.34 0.45
C LEU A 315 -7.46 -18.97 0.36
N GLN A 316 -6.86 -18.70 1.51
CA GLN A 316 -5.44 -18.46 1.68
C GLN A 316 -4.88 -19.49 2.67
N PHE A 317 -3.88 -20.24 2.21
CA PHE A 317 -3.12 -21.18 3.02
C PHE A 317 -1.73 -20.61 3.28
N ASP A 318 -1.37 -20.47 4.56
CA ASP A 318 -0.02 -20.08 4.97
C ASP A 318 0.63 -21.24 5.72
N LEU A 319 1.81 -21.66 5.29
CA LEU A 319 2.67 -22.60 6.01
C LEU A 319 3.97 -21.90 6.37
N SER A 320 4.32 -21.89 7.64
CA SER A 320 5.47 -21.13 8.12
C SER A 320 6.26 -21.87 9.18
N ALA A 321 7.57 -21.68 9.16
CA ALA A 321 8.51 -22.17 10.19
C ALA A 321 9.13 -20.96 10.89
N HIS A 322 9.18 -20.98 12.22
CA HIS A 322 9.54 -19.84 13.05
C HIS A 322 10.61 -20.20 14.08
N ARG A 323 11.47 -19.23 14.36
CA ARG A 323 12.14 -19.07 15.66
C ARG A 323 11.41 -17.95 16.40
N TYR A 324 10.64 -18.33 17.41
CA TYR A 324 9.78 -17.43 18.18
C TYR A 324 10.57 -16.59 19.19
N ILE A 325 9.88 -15.63 19.81
CA ILE A 325 10.45 -14.64 20.73
C ILE A 325 11.21 -15.28 21.90
N TYR A 326 10.70 -16.41 22.41
CA TYR A 326 11.27 -17.11 23.56
C TYR A 326 12.37 -18.11 23.18
N GLY A 327 12.76 -18.15 21.91
CA GLY A 327 13.82 -19.01 21.38
C GLY A 327 13.35 -20.37 20.92
N ASP A 328 12.06 -20.68 21.11
CA ASP A 328 11.44 -21.91 20.66
C ASP A 328 11.30 -21.94 19.13
N TYR A 329 11.40 -23.15 18.59
CA TYR A 329 11.23 -23.41 17.17
C TYR A 329 9.92 -24.16 16.94
N GLY A 330 9.20 -23.73 15.92
CA GLY A 330 7.96 -24.38 15.57
C GLY A 330 7.48 -24.08 14.16
N VAL A 331 6.45 -24.82 13.77
CA VAL A 331 5.74 -24.66 12.51
C VAL A 331 4.31 -24.21 12.78
N ARG A 332 3.77 -23.37 11.90
CA ARG A 332 2.39 -22.87 11.96
C ARG A 332 1.77 -22.96 10.58
N GLY A 333 0.58 -23.56 10.52
CA GLY A 333 -0.27 -23.63 9.34
C GLY A 333 -1.56 -22.85 9.59
N ASP A 334 -1.92 -21.96 8.67
CA ASP A 334 -3.18 -21.21 8.70
C ASP A 334 -3.99 -21.47 7.42
N CYS A 335 -5.31 -21.60 7.58
CA CYS A 335 -6.28 -21.61 6.49
C CYS A 335 -7.28 -20.49 6.74
N SER A 336 -7.27 -19.47 5.88
CA SER A 336 -8.14 -18.29 5.99
C SER A 336 -9.06 -18.20 4.77
N ARG A 337 -10.33 -17.86 4.99
CA ARG A 337 -11.28 -17.55 3.92
C ARG A 337 -11.67 -16.08 3.95
N HIS A 338 -11.68 -15.45 2.79
CA HIS A 338 -12.07 -14.06 2.61
C HIS A 338 -13.50 -13.98 2.05
N PHE A 339 -14.41 -13.40 2.83
CA PHE A 339 -15.79 -13.10 2.48
C PHE A 339 -15.94 -11.59 2.25
N GLY A 340 -15.40 -11.11 1.12
CA GLY A 340 -15.29 -9.68 0.85
C GLY A 340 -14.49 -8.98 1.96
N GLU A 341 -15.17 -8.24 2.83
CA GLU A 341 -14.51 -7.49 3.92
C GLU A 341 -14.24 -8.32 5.19
N ILE A 342 -14.83 -9.52 5.31
CA ILE A 342 -14.69 -10.35 6.50
C ILE A 342 -13.70 -11.47 6.20
N THR A 343 -12.70 -11.64 7.04
CA THR A 343 -11.81 -12.81 7.00
C THR A 343 -12.09 -13.69 8.21
N VAL A 344 -12.18 -15.00 8.00
CA VAL A 344 -12.23 -16.00 9.07
C VAL A 344 -11.19 -17.06 8.77
N GLY A 345 -10.40 -17.46 9.76
CA GLY A 345 -9.41 -18.51 9.57
C GLY A 345 -9.18 -19.37 10.80
N LEU A 346 -8.61 -20.54 10.55
CA LEU A 346 -8.18 -21.49 11.54
C LEU A 346 -6.67 -21.65 11.43
N PHE A 347 -6.01 -21.93 12.56
CA PHE A 347 -4.60 -22.25 12.56
C PHE A 347 -4.29 -23.39 13.51
N ALA A 348 -3.24 -24.12 13.14
CA ALA A 348 -2.61 -25.13 13.99
C ALA A 348 -1.11 -24.87 13.99
N MET A 349 -0.48 -25.10 15.13
CA MET A 349 0.94 -24.92 15.28
C MET A 349 1.54 -25.98 16.19
N TYR A 350 2.82 -26.25 15.97
CA TYR A 350 3.62 -27.15 16.77
C TYR A 350 4.91 -26.45 17.14
N SER A 351 5.20 -26.31 18.44
CA SER A 351 6.43 -25.69 18.94
C SER A 351 6.99 -26.50 20.10
N GLU A 352 8.28 -26.84 20.05
CA GLU A 352 8.99 -27.59 21.10
C GLU A 352 8.26 -28.82 21.70
N GLY A 353 7.57 -29.60 20.88
CA GLY A 353 6.85 -30.80 21.35
C GLY A 353 5.40 -30.56 21.75
N GLU A 354 4.94 -29.32 21.75
CA GLU A 354 3.57 -28.95 22.13
C GLU A 354 2.77 -28.54 20.89
N VAL A 355 1.52 -29.02 20.81
CA VAL A 355 0.58 -28.64 19.77
C VAL A 355 -0.36 -27.58 20.32
N ASN A 356 -0.59 -26.54 19.53
CA ASN A 356 -1.58 -25.53 19.83
C ASN A 356 -2.36 -25.16 18.56
N GLY A 357 -3.48 -24.47 18.72
CA GLY A 357 -4.29 -24.04 17.61
C GLY A 357 -5.35 -23.07 18.05
N GLY A 358 -6.10 -22.57 17.08
CA GLY A 358 -7.14 -21.61 17.33
C GLY A 358 -7.74 -21.07 16.04
N PHE A 359 -8.34 -19.90 16.16
CA PHE A 359 -9.00 -19.24 15.05
C PHE A 359 -8.72 -17.74 15.11
N HIS A 360 -8.83 -17.09 13.97
CA HIS A 360 -8.71 -15.65 13.87
C HIS A 360 -9.80 -15.11 12.95
N PHE A 361 -10.15 -13.85 13.15
CA PHE A 361 -11.05 -13.14 12.26
C PHE A 361 -10.63 -11.68 12.11
N ALA A 362 -10.97 -11.11 10.96
CA ALA A 362 -10.88 -9.69 10.69
C ALA A 362 -12.26 -9.19 10.27
N ILE A 363 -12.85 -8.30 11.06
CA ILE A 363 -14.19 -7.76 10.83
C ILE A 363 -14.08 -6.26 10.53
N PRO A 364 -14.76 -5.75 9.49
CA PRO A 364 -14.71 -4.33 9.17
C PRO A 364 -15.36 -3.49 10.28
N LEU A 365 -14.68 -2.41 10.70
CA LEU A 365 -15.27 -1.44 11.62
C LEU A 365 -16.31 -0.55 10.91
N PRO A 366 -17.12 0.26 11.61
CA PRO A 366 -18.07 1.15 10.95
C PRO A 366 -17.40 2.17 10.01
N ARG A 367 -18.16 2.63 8.99
CA ARG A 367 -17.76 3.56 7.91
C ARG A 367 -16.87 2.94 6.82
N LYS A 368 -17.47 2.76 5.63
CA LYS A 368 -16.79 2.31 4.40
C LYS A 368 -15.95 3.40 3.73
N LYS A 369 -16.24 4.68 4.02
CA LYS A 369 -15.62 5.86 3.44
C LYS A 369 -15.06 6.77 4.53
N ARG A 370 -13.85 7.27 4.31
CA ARG A 370 -13.10 8.18 5.19
C ARG A 370 -13.18 9.61 4.67
N SER A 371 -12.82 10.55 5.53
CA SER A 371 -12.71 11.96 5.15
C SER A 371 -11.62 12.16 4.11
N LYS A 372 -11.94 12.90 3.04
CA LYS A 372 -10.98 13.36 2.02
C LYS A 372 -10.35 14.72 2.39
N HIS A 373 -9.21 15.05 1.77
CA HIS A 373 -8.57 16.39 1.73
C HIS A 373 -8.17 17.07 3.06
N ARG A 374 -7.86 16.34 4.13
CA ARG A 374 -7.36 16.98 5.37
C ARG A 374 -5.90 16.67 5.62
N ALA A 375 -5.15 17.67 6.07
CA ALA A 375 -3.78 17.49 6.56
C ALA A 375 -3.77 16.64 7.85
N VAL A 376 -4.83 16.73 8.66
CA VAL A 376 -5.06 15.90 9.85
C VAL A 376 -6.40 15.17 9.70
N ARG A 377 -6.38 13.84 9.76
CA ARG A 377 -7.54 12.96 9.58
C ARG A 377 -7.78 12.19 10.87
N MET A 378 -9.02 12.13 11.34
CA MET A 378 -9.41 11.25 12.44
C MET A 378 -10.05 10.00 11.86
N ARG A 379 -9.58 8.81 12.24
CA ARG A 379 -10.13 7.54 11.75
C ARG A 379 -10.13 6.43 12.78
N LEU A 380 -10.93 5.40 12.51
CA LEU A 380 -10.80 4.09 13.11
C LEU A 380 -9.90 3.22 12.21
N PRO A 381 -9.33 2.11 12.74
CA PRO A 381 -8.75 1.10 11.87
C PRO A 381 -9.79 0.57 10.88
N GLU A 382 -9.34 0.00 9.76
CA GLU A 382 -10.25 -0.58 8.76
C GLU A 382 -10.98 -1.79 9.29
N TYR A 383 -10.22 -2.63 9.99
CA TYR A 383 -10.66 -3.90 10.52
C TYR A 383 -10.32 -3.97 12.00
N PHE A 384 -11.21 -4.62 12.74
CA PHE A 384 -10.89 -5.21 14.01
C PHE A 384 -10.40 -6.62 13.75
N ASP A 385 -9.13 -6.88 14.04
CA ASP A 385 -8.50 -8.20 13.94
C ASP A 385 -8.37 -8.81 15.34
N TRP A 386 -8.68 -10.09 15.46
CA TRP A 386 -8.52 -10.81 16.71
C TRP A 386 -8.22 -12.29 16.48
N GLN A 387 -7.32 -12.83 17.31
CA GLN A 387 -6.92 -14.24 17.31
C GLN A 387 -7.21 -14.88 18.67
N TYR A 388 -7.98 -15.97 18.65
CA TYR A 388 -8.09 -16.90 19.76
C TYR A 388 -7.00 -17.96 19.68
N GLU A 389 -6.41 -18.30 20.82
CA GLU A 389 -5.40 -19.34 20.94
C GLU A 389 -5.76 -20.24 22.12
N ALA A 390 -5.87 -21.55 21.89
CA ALA A 390 -6.30 -22.50 22.91
C ALA A 390 -5.34 -22.59 24.10
N GLN A 391 -4.03 -22.43 23.85
CA GLN A 391 -2.95 -22.56 24.84
C GLN A 391 -2.97 -23.94 25.51
N SER A 392 -3.04 -24.99 24.69
CA SER A 392 -3.17 -26.38 25.12
C SER A 392 -1.98 -26.86 25.95
N GLY A 393 -2.09 -26.78 27.28
CA GLY A 393 -1.22 -27.49 28.21
C GLY A 393 -0.39 -26.60 29.15
N PRO A 394 -0.08 -27.04 30.38
CA PRO A 394 0.68 -26.26 31.36
C PRO A 394 2.09 -25.85 30.86
N ARG A 395 2.70 -26.70 30.03
CA ARG A 395 4.04 -26.46 29.49
C ARG A 395 4.05 -25.34 28.45
N TYR A 396 3.06 -25.33 27.57
CA TYR A 396 2.91 -24.29 26.54
C TYR A 396 2.78 -22.90 27.17
N THR A 397 1.87 -22.78 28.15
CA THR A 397 1.59 -21.52 28.84
C THR A 397 2.76 -21.06 29.70
N SER A 398 3.38 -21.95 30.48
CA SER A 398 4.50 -21.59 31.38
C SER A 398 5.76 -21.16 30.62
N ARG A 399 6.06 -21.79 29.47
CA ARG A 399 7.22 -21.44 28.64
C ARG A 399 6.94 -20.32 27.63
N ARG A 400 5.68 -19.90 27.49
CA ARG A 400 5.24 -18.90 26.50
C ARG A 400 5.64 -19.27 25.08
N LEU A 401 5.45 -20.54 24.72
CA LEU A 401 5.78 -21.05 23.38
C LEU A 401 4.95 -20.34 22.30
N GLY A 402 5.47 -20.28 21.08
CA GLY A 402 4.72 -19.84 19.91
C GLY A 402 4.47 -18.35 19.80
N ARG A 403 5.15 -17.52 20.60
CA ARG A 403 4.94 -16.07 20.62
C ARG A 403 5.75 -15.37 19.54
N SER A 404 5.04 -14.66 18.65
CA SER A 404 5.58 -13.71 17.68
C SER A 404 5.14 -12.29 18.03
N TYR A 405 5.79 -11.28 17.43
CA TYR A 405 5.39 -9.88 17.53
C TYR A 405 4.99 -9.36 16.14
N GLU A 406 4.35 -8.20 16.11
CA GLU A 406 3.96 -7.46 14.91
C GLU A 406 4.61 -6.09 14.94
N THR A 407 4.79 -5.51 13.75
CA THR A 407 5.46 -4.21 13.60
C THR A 407 4.51 -3.08 13.21
N ARG A 408 3.22 -3.37 13.05
CA ARG A 408 2.16 -2.39 12.78
C ARG A 408 0.90 -2.67 13.62
N PRO A 409 0.20 -1.64 14.13
CA PRO A 409 -0.99 -1.84 14.97
C PRO A 409 -2.19 -2.42 14.24
N ASP A 410 -2.21 -2.31 12.91
CA ASP A 410 -3.25 -2.86 12.05
C ASP A 410 -2.73 -3.90 11.07
N GLU A 411 -1.65 -4.58 11.42
CA GLU A 411 -1.22 -5.79 10.73
C GLU A 411 -2.37 -6.80 10.78
N ASN A 412 -3.01 -7.05 9.63
CA ASN A 412 -4.13 -7.96 9.51
C ASN A 412 -4.14 -8.62 8.12
N ARG A 413 -4.87 -9.72 8.00
CA ARG A 413 -4.88 -10.53 6.77
C ARG A 413 -5.70 -9.94 5.62
N ASN A 414 -6.45 -8.86 5.81
CA ASN A 414 -7.39 -8.33 4.80
C ASN A 414 -6.98 -6.97 4.21
N ARG A 415 -6.39 -6.06 5.00
CA ARG A 415 -5.99 -4.70 4.57
C ARG A 415 -5.00 -4.74 3.41
N THR A 416 -4.04 -5.66 3.44
CA THR A 416 -3.02 -5.81 2.40
C THR A 416 -3.30 -6.99 1.47
N TYR A 417 -4.55 -7.45 1.39
CA TYR A 417 -4.92 -8.58 0.54
C TYR A 417 -5.15 -8.13 -0.90
N TYR A 418 -4.04 -8.02 -1.64
CA TYR A 418 -4.01 -7.56 -3.03
C TYR A 418 -4.10 -8.72 -4.05
N ASN A 419 -4.75 -9.84 -3.69
CA ASN A 419 -4.91 -10.97 -4.60
C ASN A 419 -5.76 -10.56 -5.84
N PRO A 420 -5.23 -10.70 -7.07
CA PRO A 420 -5.90 -10.23 -8.28
C PRO A 420 -7.25 -10.87 -8.58
N ASP A 421 -7.38 -12.19 -8.38
CA ASP A 421 -8.64 -12.91 -8.60
C ASP A 421 -9.70 -12.45 -7.58
N PHE A 422 -9.34 -12.36 -6.30
CA PHE A 422 -10.22 -11.84 -5.25
C PHE A 422 -10.71 -10.41 -5.54
N ILE A 423 -9.81 -9.52 -5.97
CA ILE A 423 -10.18 -8.14 -6.31
C ILE A 423 -11.16 -8.15 -7.48
N LYS A 424 -10.87 -8.92 -8.54
CA LYS A 424 -11.73 -9.02 -9.72
C LYS A 424 -13.14 -9.51 -9.37
N ASP A 425 -13.24 -10.57 -8.58
CA ASP A 425 -14.53 -11.13 -8.15
C ASP A 425 -15.35 -10.09 -7.39
N ASN A 426 -14.71 -9.36 -6.46
CA ASN A 426 -15.39 -8.31 -5.70
C ASN A 426 -15.76 -7.09 -6.55
N LEU A 427 -14.98 -6.73 -7.57
CA LEU A 427 -15.34 -5.67 -8.51
C LEU A 427 -16.59 -6.03 -9.32
N VAL A 428 -16.70 -7.29 -9.77
CA VAL A 428 -17.89 -7.79 -10.49
C VAL A 428 -19.11 -7.74 -9.58
N ILE A 429 -19.00 -8.22 -8.34
CA ILE A 429 -20.09 -8.18 -7.34
C ILE A 429 -20.57 -6.74 -7.09
N LEU A 430 -19.64 -5.78 -6.91
CA LEU A 430 -20.01 -4.37 -6.75
C LEU A 430 -20.72 -3.81 -7.98
N ALA A 431 -20.24 -4.15 -9.18
CA ALA A 431 -20.87 -3.71 -10.42
C ALA A 431 -22.30 -4.23 -10.57
N GLU A 432 -22.56 -5.48 -10.18
CA GLU A 432 -23.89 -6.09 -10.20
C GLU A 432 -24.84 -5.45 -9.18
N GLN A 433 -24.32 -5.05 -8.02
CA GLN A 433 -25.08 -4.35 -6.97
C GLN A 433 -25.34 -2.87 -7.27
N SER A 434 -24.60 -2.29 -8.22
CA SER A 434 -24.73 -0.87 -8.60
C SER A 434 -25.79 -0.58 -9.67
N LYS A 435 -26.51 -1.61 -10.12
CA LYS A 435 -27.73 -1.47 -10.94
C LYS A 435 -28.87 -0.88 -10.13
#